data_AF-A0A7S0EMM0-F1
#
_entry.id   AF-A0A7S0EMM0-F1
#
_cell.length_a   1.000
_cell.length_b   1.000
_cell.length_c   1.000
_cell.angle_alpha   90.00
_cell.angle_beta   90.00
_cell.angle_gamma   90.00
#
_symmetry.space_group_name_H-M   'P 1'
#
loop_
_entity.id
_entity.type
_entity.pdbx_description
1 polymer ?
#
loop_
_entity_poly.entity_id
_entity_poly.type
_entity_poly.pdbx_seq_one_letter_code
_entity_poly.pdbx_strand_id
1 'polypeptide(L)'
;EGEGEGGEGGEGADGPRAVVSTGEVTSGAGEGVAVPKSDRITTPYITKFERARVLGTRALQISMNAPVMVELEGETDPLQIALKELRARKIPITIRRFLPDGSYEDWDVDELIIPDEHNLMPRDLEIDNTARSAPTFRTG
;
A
#
# COMPACT_ATOMS: atom_id res chain seq x y z
N GLU A 1 -26.62 -26.05 -33.98
CA GLU A 1 -25.22 -26.36 -33.63
C GLU A 1 -24.45 -25.06 -33.85
N GLY A 2 -23.80 -24.41 -32.91
CA GLY A 2 -23.57 -24.59 -31.48
C GLY A 2 -22.97 -23.26 -30.99
N GLU A 3 -23.14 -23.00 -29.70
CA GLU A 3 -22.87 -21.74 -29.00
C GLU A 3 -21.40 -21.33 -28.99
N GLY A 4 -21.17 -20.05 -28.69
CA GLY A 4 -19.85 -19.48 -28.42
C GLY A 4 -19.99 -18.12 -27.75
N GLU A 5 -20.48 -18.11 -26.52
CA GLU A 5 -20.40 -17.00 -25.56
C GLU A 5 -18.95 -16.71 -25.15
N GLY A 6 -18.69 -15.49 -24.66
CA GLY A 6 -17.59 -15.20 -23.73
C GLY A 6 -16.45 -14.35 -24.32
N GLY A 7 -16.11 -13.17 -23.81
CA GLY A 7 -16.52 -12.58 -22.54
C GLY A 7 -16.37 -11.06 -22.53
N GLU A 8 -17.23 -10.46 -21.72
CA GLU A 8 -17.14 -9.09 -21.24
C GLU A 8 -15.87 -8.97 -20.38
N GLY A 9 -14.83 -8.33 -20.92
CA GLY A 9 -13.74 -7.82 -20.11
C GLY A 9 -14.25 -6.62 -19.33
N GLY A 10 -14.61 -6.82 -18.06
CA GLY A 10 -15.19 -5.79 -17.22
C GLY A 10 -14.34 -4.52 -17.17
N GLU A 11 -14.95 -3.40 -17.57
CA GLU A 11 -14.50 -2.05 -17.24
C GLU A 11 -14.53 -1.89 -15.71
N GLY A 12 -13.37 -2.01 -15.07
CA GLY A 12 -13.20 -1.59 -13.69
C GLY A 12 -13.41 -0.09 -13.60
N ALA A 13 -14.47 0.31 -12.91
CA ALA A 13 -14.81 1.69 -12.62
C ALA A 13 -13.73 2.34 -11.73
N ASP A 14 -12.64 2.79 -12.32
CA ASP A 14 -11.54 3.42 -11.58
C ASP A 14 -11.28 4.80 -12.16
N GLY A 15 -11.65 5.83 -11.39
CA GLY A 15 -11.19 7.18 -11.67
C GLY A 15 -9.66 7.27 -11.55
N PRO A 16 -9.05 8.42 -11.88
CA PRO A 16 -7.59 8.55 -11.80
C PRO A 16 -7.10 8.38 -10.35
N ARG A 17 -6.46 7.24 -10.04
CA ARG A 17 -5.77 7.00 -8.74
C ARG A 17 -4.37 7.58 -8.74
N ALA A 18 -3.95 8.14 -7.62
CA ALA A 18 -2.57 8.61 -7.46
C ALA A 18 -1.65 7.43 -7.16
N VAL A 19 -0.48 7.35 -7.80
CA VAL A 19 0.52 6.31 -7.53
C VAL A 19 1.58 6.83 -6.55
N VAL A 20 1.82 6.08 -5.47
CA VAL A 20 2.83 6.38 -4.45
C VAL A 20 3.85 5.25 -4.38
N SER A 21 5.11 5.53 -4.68
CA SER A 21 6.16 4.48 -4.71
C SER A 21 6.94 4.38 -3.39
N THR A 22 7.34 3.17 -3.01
CA THR A 22 8.27 2.92 -1.89
C THR A 22 9.74 3.00 -2.36
N GLY A 23 10.24 4.21 -2.63
CA GLY A 23 11.64 4.44 -3.02
C GLY A 23 11.92 5.88 -3.46
N GLU A 24 13.20 6.25 -3.55
CA GLU A 24 13.64 7.50 -4.20
C GLU A 24 13.49 7.34 -5.71
N VAL A 25 12.78 8.28 -6.34
CA VAL A 25 12.56 8.29 -7.78
C VAL A 25 13.89 8.70 -8.42
N THR A 26 14.77 7.74 -8.69
CA THR A 26 15.82 7.98 -9.68
C THR A 26 15.09 8.24 -11.00
N SER A 27 15.44 9.32 -11.70
CA SER A 27 14.71 9.87 -12.84
C SER A 27 14.57 8.95 -14.07
N GLY A 28 14.87 7.65 -13.92
CA GLY A 28 14.66 6.57 -14.91
C GLY A 28 13.73 5.44 -14.44
N ALA A 29 13.05 5.53 -13.29
CA ALA A 29 12.20 4.47 -12.72
C ALA A 29 10.83 4.27 -13.44
N GLY A 30 10.79 4.43 -14.76
CA GLY A 30 9.64 4.13 -15.62
C GLY A 30 9.68 2.74 -16.25
N GLU A 31 10.78 1.99 -16.11
CA GLU A 31 11.04 0.76 -16.89
C GLU A 31 11.08 -0.53 -16.05
N GLY A 32 10.37 -0.57 -14.92
CA GLY A 32 10.13 -1.85 -14.24
C GLY A 32 9.05 -2.67 -14.95
N VAL A 33 9.15 -3.99 -14.91
CA VAL A 33 8.07 -4.87 -15.38
C VAL A 33 6.99 -4.96 -14.30
N ALA A 34 5.73 -4.69 -14.65
CA ALA A 34 4.61 -4.85 -13.74
C ALA A 34 4.34 -6.34 -13.48
N VAL A 35 4.28 -6.73 -12.21
CA VAL A 35 3.92 -8.10 -11.79
C VAL A 35 2.39 -8.24 -11.76
N PRO A 36 1.80 -9.25 -12.42
CA PRO A 36 0.36 -9.50 -12.39
C PRO A 36 -0.19 -9.68 -10.96
N LYS A 37 -1.48 -9.34 -10.73
CA LYS A 37 -2.12 -9.47 -9.40
C LYS A 37 -2.00 -10.88 -8.81
N SER A 38 -2.06 -11.93 -9.65
CA SER A 38 -1.97 -13.33 -9.23
C SER A 38 -0.57 -13.75 -8.74
N ASP A 39 0.46 -13.03 -9.16
CA ASP A 39 1.87 -13.44 -9.02
C ASP A 39 2.60 -12.56 -8.00
N ARG A 40 1.89 -11.67 -7.31
CA ARG A 40 2.45 -10.81 -6.27
C ARG A 40 2.91 -11.65 -5.08
N ILE A 41 4.09 -11.32 -4.57
CA ILE A 41 4.73 -12.02 -3.46
C ILE A 41 4.90 -11.13 -2.22
N THR A 42 4.74 -9.81 -2.34
CA THR A 42 4.89 -8.92 -1.18
C THR A 42 3.71 -9.02 -0.21
N THR A 43 3.93 -8.55 1.02
CA THR A 43 2.97 -8.69 2.13
C THR A 43 1.62 -8.01 1.84
N PRO A 44 0.48 -8.63 2.15
CA PRO A 44 -0.83 -7.97 2.02
C PRO A 44 -1.07 -6.88 3.08
N TYR A 45 -0.12 -6.66 3.99
CA TYR A 45 -0.21 -5.63 5.02
C TYR A 45 0.40 -4.32 4.55
N ILE A 46 -0.25 -3.20 4.87
CA ILE A 46 0.37 -1.87 4.71
C ILE A 46 1.48 -1.70 5.74
N THR A 47 2.64 -1.25 5.30
CA THR A 47 3.72 -0.90 6.22
C THR A 47 3.45 0.45 6.89
N LYS A 48 4.05 0.69 8.06
CA LYS A 48 3.95 1.99 8.74
C LYS A 48 4.43 3.16 7.89
N PHE A 49 5.41 2.92 7.01
CA PHE A 49 5.98 3.92 6.11
C PHE A 49 5.02 4.25 4.96
N GLU A 50 4.41 3.24 4.36
CA GLU A 50 3.38 3.41 3.34
C GLU A 50 2.16 4.12 3.92
N ARG A 51 1.67 3.70 5.09
CA ARG A 51 0.54 4.37 5.78
C ARG A 51 0.82 5.86 5.99
N ALA A 52 2.00 6.21 6.50
CA ALA A 52 2.38 7.60 6.71
C ALA A 52 2.42 8.38 5.39
N ARG A 53 2.98 7.80 4.32
CA ARG A 53 3.10 8.44 3.01
C ARG A 53 1.74 8.63 2.34
N VAL A 54 0.88 7.62 2.37
CA VAL A 54 -0.50 7.67 1.84
C VAL A 54 -1.29 8.77 2.54
N LEU A 55 -1.25 8.82 3.88
CA LEU A 55 -1.94 9.87 4.64
C LEU A 55 -1.39 11.26 4.32
N GLY A 56 -0.07 11.42 4.24
CA GLY A 56 0.55 12.71 3.89
C GLY A 56 0.19 13.16 2.47
N THR A 57 0.31 12.28 1.48
CA THR A 57 -0.07 12.58 0.09
C THR A 57 -1.56 12.90 -0.02
N ARG A 58 -2.42 12.14 0.65
CA ARG A 58 -3.86 12.36 0.58
C ARG A 58 -4.28 13.65 1.29
N ALA A 59 -3.74 13.93 2.46
CA ALA A 59 -3.96 15.20 3.16
C ALA A 59 -3.52 16.40 2.32
N LEU A 60 -2.37 16.29 1.62
CA LEU A 60 -1.92 17.33 0.69
C LEU A 60 -2.93 17.53 -0.45
N GLN A 61 -3.39 16.46 -1.09
CA GLN A 61 -4.41 16.57 -2.15
C GLN A 61 -5.69 17.26 -1.65
N ILE A 62 -6.20 16.88 -0.47
CA ILE A 62 -7.38 17.51 0.14
C ILE A 62 -7.12 19.00 0.41
N SER A 63 -5.92 19.36 0.89
CA SER A 63 -5.54 20.76 1.11
C SER A 63 -5.51 21.58 -0.17
N MET A 64 -5.27 20.93 -1.32
CA MET A 64 -5.33 21.50 -2.66
C MET A 64 -6.72 21.37 -3.30
N ASN A 65 -7.76 21.25 -2.48
CA ASN A 65 -9.16 21.16 -2.89
C ASN A 65 -9.49 19.93 -3.77
N ALA A 66 -8.75 18.84 -3.63
CA ALA A 66 -9.13 17.58 -4.29
C ALA A 66 -10.48 17.05 -3.75
N PRO A 67 -11.26 16.31 -4.56
CA PRO A 67 -12.52 15.73 -4.12
C PRO A 67 -12.34 14.78 -2.93
N VAL A 68 -13.19 14.93 -1.91
CA VAL A 68 -13.23 14.06 -0.72
C VAL A 68 -14.19 12.89 -0.97
N MET A 69 -13.79 11.69 -0.57
CA MET A 69 -14.50 10.43 -0.86
C MET A 69 -15.44 9.96 0.26
N VAL A 70 -15.41 10.65 1.41
CA VAL A 70 -16.26 10.41 2.58
C VAL A 70 -17.09 11.64 2.91
N GLU A 71 -18.18 11.43 3.63
CA GLU A 71 -18.99 12.53 4.16
C GLU A 71 -18.28 13.21 5.34
N LEU A 72 -18.32 14.54 5.33
CA LEU A 72 -17.72 15.39 6.37
C LEU A 72 -18.77 15.68 7.44
N GLU A 73 -18.40 15.44 8.70
CA GLU A 73 -19.19 15.68 9.92
C GLU A 73 -18.59 16.86 10.72
N GLY A 74 -18.05 17.85 10.01
CA GLY A 74 -17.40 19.01 10.62
C GLY A 74 -15.88 18.90 10.72
N GLU A 75 -15.26 17.87 10.15
CA GLU A 75 -13.80 17.83 10.01
C GLU A 75 -13.33 18.91 9.03
N THR A 76 -12.39 19.74 9.48
CA THR A 76 -11.77 20.81 8.69
C THR A 76 -10.30 20.57 8.41
N ASP A 77 -9.66 19.72 9.22
CA ASP A 77 -8.25 19.37 9.07
C ASP A 77 -8.06 18.31 7.97
N PRO A 78 -7.25 18.58 6.92
CA PRO A 78 -7.03 17.63 5.83
C PRO A 78 -6.50 16.27 6.28
N LEU A 79 -5.69 16.23 7.35
CA LEU A 79 -5.17 14.98 7.88
C LEU A 79 -6.28 14.15 8.57
N GLN A 80 -7.16 14.78 9.35
CA GLN A 80 -8.34 14.09 9.90
C GLN A 80 -9.24 13.54 8.80
N ILE A 81 -9.46 14.29 7.72
CA ILE A 81 -10.26 13.83 6.58
C ILE A 81 -9.59 12.63 5.91
N ALA A 82 -8.28 12.69 5.64
CA ALA A 82 -7.53 11.57 5.08
C ALA A 82 -7.57 10.32 5.99
N LEU A 83 -7.48 10.49 7.31
CA LEU A 83 -7.62 9.39 8.27
C LEU A 83 -9.02 8.77 8.22
N LYS A 84 -10.07 9.59 8.08
CA LYS A 84 -11.45 9.13 7.91
C LYS A 84 -11.63 8.33 6.62
N GLU A 85 -11.06 8.81 5.51
CA GLU A 85 -11.04 8.08 4.24
C GLU A 85 -10.27 6.75 4.33
N LEU A 86 -9.13 6.73 5.03
CA LEU A 86 -8.34 5.51 5.23
C LEU A 86 -9.14 4.46 5.99
N ARG A 87 -9.80 4.85 7.09
CA ARG A 87 -10.66 3.96 7.89
C ARG A 87 -11.85 3.44 7.09
N ALA A 88 -12.40 4.26 6.20
CA ALA A 88 -13.50 3.87 5.31
C ALA A 88 -13.04 3.07 4.07
N ARG A 89 -11.72 2.85 3.89
CA ARG A 89 -11.12 2.25 2.69
C ARG A 89 -11.52 2.96 1.39
N LYS A 90 -11.54 4.29 1.40
CA LYS A 90 -11.94 5.12 0.26
C LYS A 90 -10.82 6.02 -0.28
N ILE A 91 -9.57 5.78 0.09
CA ILE A 91 -8.45 6.56 -0.45
C ILE A 91 -8.14 6.08 -1.89
N PRO A 92 -8.22 6.97 -2.90
CA PRO A 92 -7.94 6.63 -4.30
C PRO A 92 -6.43 6.70 -4.60
N ILE A 93 -5.65 5.89 -3.88
CA ILE A 93 -4.19 5.78 -4.03
C ILE A 93 -3.82 4.32 -4.27
N THR A 94 -2.80 4.12 -5.10
CA THR A 94 -2.16 2.83 -5.36
C THR A 94 -0.68 2.94 -4.95
N ILE A 95 -0.19 1.97 -4.19
CA ILE A 95 1.19 1.88 -3.73
C ILE A 95 1.99 1.03 -4.72
N ARG A 96 3.05 1.58 -5.30
CA ARG A 96 3.98 0.84 -6.15
C ARG A 96 5.17 0.35 -5.34
N ARG A 97 5.28 -0.97 -5.17
CA ARG A 97 6.41 -1.63 -4.49
C ARG A 97 7.39 -2.15 -5.52
N PHE A 98 8.61 -1.63 -5.51
CA PHE A 98 9.69 -2.12 -6.38
C PHE A 98 10.38 -3.33 -5.74
N LEU A 99 10.61 -4.36 -6.55
CA LEU A 99 11.39 -5.53 -6.21
C LEU A 99 12.88 -5.32 -6.54
N PRO A 100 13.80 -6.07 -5.94
CA PRO A 100 15.24 -5.90 -6.17
C PRO A 100 15.70 -6.15 -7.62
N ASP A 101 14.90 -6.89 -8.40
CA ASP A 101 15.13 -7.16 -9.82
C ASP A 101 14.65 -6.00 -10.73
N GLY A 102 14.07 -4.95 -10.16
CA GLY A 102 13.53 -3.80 -10.87
C GLY A 102 12.06 -3.94 -11.31
N SER A 103 11.45 -5.12 -11.16
CA SER A 103 10.00 -5.29 -11.35
C SER A 103 9.21 -4.59 -10.23
N TYR A 104 7.90 -4.43 -10.40
CA TYR A 104 7.07 -3.81 -9.37
C TYR A 104 5.68 -4.44 -9.21
N GLU A 105 5.15 -4.31 -8.01
CA GLU A 105 3.78 -4.68 -7.67
C GLU A 105 2.98 -3.43 -7.30
N ASP A 106 1.82 -3.23 -7.95
CA ASP A 106 0.91 -2.13 -7.68
C ASP A 106 -0.21 -2.56 -6.72
N TRP A 107 -0.18 -2.11 -5.46
CA TRP A 107 -1.15 -2.46 -4.42
C TRP A 107 -2.14 -1.34 -4.19
N ASP A 108 -3.43 -1.58 -4.35
CA ASP A 108 -4.45 -0.59 -4.05
C ASP A 108 -4.56 -0.39 -2.52
N VAL A 109 -4.73 0.85 -2.05
CA VAL A 109 -4.76 1.11 -0.60
C VAL A 109 -5.98 0.46 0.08
N ASP A 110 -7.06 0.26 -0.66
CA ASP A 110 -8.31 -0.37 -0.20
C ASP A 110 -8.21 -1.90 -0.08
N GLU A 111 -7.32 -2.56 -0.83
CA GLU A 111 -7.05 -4.01 -0.74
C GLU A 111 -6.03 -4.37 0.37
N LEU A 112 -5.22 -3.42 0.83
CA LEU A 112 -4.22 -3.66 1.87
C LEU A 112 -4.84 -3.80 3.28
N ILE A 113 -4.29 -4.72 4.06
CA ILE A 113 -4.65 -4.91 5.46
C ILE A 113 -3.95 -3.84 6.29
N ILE A 114 -4.76 -3.00 6.95
CA ILE A 114 -4.28 -1.96 7.87
C ILE A 114 -4.26 -2.58 9.28
N PRO A 115 -3.09 -2.76 9.91
CA PRO A 115 -3.03 -3.20 11.30
C PRO A 115 -3.69 -2.13 12.18
N ASP A 116 -4.76 -2.50 12.87
CA ASP A 116 -5.40 -1.59 13.83
C ASP A 116 -4.43 -1.27 14.96
N GLU A 117 -4.16 0.01 15.14
CA GLU A 117 -3.40 0.52 16.29
C GLU A 117 -4.11 0.24 17.63
N HIS A 118 -5.42 -0.08 17.60
CA HIS A 118 -6.21 -0.50 18.75
C HIS A 118 -6.30 -2.01 18.95
N ASN A 119 -5.86 -2.81 17.98
CA ASN A 119 -5.79 -4.26 18.10
C ASN A 119 -4.33 -4.66 17.90
N LEU A 120 -3.51 -4.18 18.86
CA LEU A 120 -2.12 -4.58 19.08
C LEU A 120 -1.89 -5.99 18.55
N MET A 121 -0.87 -6.10 17.69
CA MET A 121 -0.05 -7.30 17.54
C MET A 121 -0.24 -8.20 18.77
N PRO A 122 -0.62 -9.49 18.61
CA PRO A 122 -0.40 -10.45 19.67
C PRO A 122 1.01 -10.21 20.21
N ARG A 123 1.16 -10.24 21.54
CA ARG A 123 2.42 -9.98 22.26
C ARG A 123 3.58 -10.90 21.82
N ASP A 124 3.34 -11.76 20.85
CA ASP A 124 4.15 -12.83 20.32
C ASP A 124 5.15 -12.33 19.24
N LEU A 125 5.13 -11.03 18.90
CA LEU A 125 6.20 -10.37 18.16
C LEU A 125 7.16 -9.61 19.11
N GLU A 126 7.46 -10.18 20.28
CA GLU A 126 8.78 -9.98 20.86
C GLU A 126 9.80 -10.59 19.88
N ILE A 127 10.64 -9.73 19.32
CA ILE A 127 11.82 -10.17 18.58
C ILE A 127 12.67 -10.96 19.58
N ASP A 128 12.63 -12.29 19.49
CA ASP A 128 13.59 -13.15 20.15
C ASP A 128 14.97 -12.75 19.61
N ASN A 129 15.70 -11.94 20.40
CA ASN A 129 17.07 -11.53 20.14
C ASN A 129 18.07 -12.68 20.39
N THR A 130 17.63 -13.92 20.16
CA THR A 130 18.36 -15.18 20.29
C THR A 130 19.22 -15.45 19.04
N ALA A 131 19.79 -14.39 18.46
CA ALA A 131 20.76 -14.47 17.36
C ALA A 131 22.10 -13.78 17.70
N ARG A 132 22.49 -13.77 19.00
CA ARG A 132 23.81 -13.33 19.47
C ARG A 132 24.69 -14.42 20.09
N SER A 133 24.59 -15.65 19.59
CA SER A 133 25.62 -16.66 19.88
C SER A 133 26.09 -17.31 18.59
N ALA A 134 26.97 -16.61 17.88
CA ALA A 134 27.90 -17.24 16.97
C ALA A 134 29.01 -17.91 17.82
N PRO A 135 29.33 -19.19 17.61
CA PRO A 135 30.40 -19.87 18.34
C PRO A 135 31.75 -19.33 17.86
N THR A 136 32.54 -18.76 18.76
CA THR A 136 33.94 -18.41 18.49
C THR A 136 34.77 -19.69 18.42
N PHE A 137 35.21 -20.03 17.21
CA PHE A 137 36.13 -21.13 16.96
C PHE A 137 37.49 -20.82 17.59
N ARG A 138 37.90 -21.61 18.58
CA ARG A 138 39.19 -21.49 19.27
C ARG A 138 40.23 -22.32 18.51
N THR A 139 41.08 -21.66 17.74
CA THR A 139 42.26 -22.29 17.13
C THR A 139 43.28 -22.63 18.22
N GLY A 140 43.70 -23.89 18.25
CA GLY A 140 44.89 -24.36 18.97
C GLY A 140 46.13 -24.35 18.08
#